data_AF-A0A2V6CZ20-F1
#
_entry.id   AF-A0A2V6CZ20-F1
#
_cell.length_a   1.000
_cell.length_b   1.000
_cell.length_c   1.000
_cell.angle_alpha   90.00
_cell.angle_beta   90.00
_cell.angle_gamma   90.00
#
_symmetry.space_group_name_H-M   'P 1'
#
loop_
_entity.id
_entity.type
_entity.pdbx_description
1 polymer ?
#
loop_
_entity_poly.entity_id
_entity_poly.type
_entity_poly.pdbx_seq_one_letter_code
_entity_poly.pdbx_strand_id
1 'polypeptide(L)'
;MGMRIGIVGTGNMGRALGLRWARAGHEVLFGSRDVKKAKAVAADASASTQAGDFDAAAGFGEVVLYTVRDYFPSHLLKEPHALSGKIVIDCNNSAILGLDIPDLESRP
;
A
#
# COMPACT_ATOMS: atom_id res chain seq x y z
N MET A 1 17.81 -9.81 -7.83
CA MET A 1 17.73 -8.34 -7.97
C MET A 1 16.52 -7.86 -7.20
N GLY A 2 16.66 -6.83 -6.36
CA GLY A 2 15.53 -6.20 -5.65
C GLY A 2 14.71 -5.31 -6.58
N MET A 3 13.50 -4.93 -6.16
CA MET A 3 12.61 -4.02 -6.89
C MET A 3 12.23 -2.87 -5.96
N ARG A 4 11.78 -1.75 -6.53
CA ARG A 4 11.18 -0.65 -5.75
C ARG A 4 9.69 -0.90 -5.57
N ILE A 5 9.24 -1.02 -4.33
CA ILE A 5 7.85 -1.31 -3.99
C ILE A 5 7.26 -0.15 -3.19
N GLY A 6 6.23 0.48 -3.74
CA GLY A 6 5.44 1.49 -3.06
C GLY A 6 4.26 0.86 -2.32
N ILE A 7 4.12 1.13 -1.02
CA ILE A 7 2.99 0.62 -0.23
C ILE A 7 2.02 1.77 0.04
N VAL A 8 0.86 1.78 -0.61
CA VAL A 8 -0.20 2.76 -0.36
C VAL A 8 -1.10 2.23 0.75
N GLY A 9 -0.75 2.57 1.99
CA GLY A 9 -1.45 2.16 3.21
C GLY A 9 -0.55 1.44 4.22
N THR A 10 -0.57 1.90 5.48
CA THR A 10 0.25 1.33 6.58
C THR A 10 -0.58 0.50 7.56
N GLY A 11 -1.66 -0.12 7.09
CA GLY A 11 -2.46 -1.05 7.89
C GLY A 11 -1.77 -2.41 8.03
N ASN A 12 -2.45 -3.39 8.64
CA ASN A 12 -1.90 -4.72 8.91
C ASN A 12 -1.28 -5.37 7.68
N MET A 13 -1.98 -5.35 6.53
CA MET A 13 -1.49 -5.96 5.29
C MET A 13 -0.29 -5.21 4.72
N GLY A 14 -0.37 -3.89 4.58
CA GLY A 14 0.72 -3.06 4.06
C GLY A 14 1.99 -3.21 4.89
N ARG A 15 1.88 -3.17 6.23
CA ARG A 15 3.00 -3.41 7.16
C ARG A 15 3.55 -4.83 7.00
N ALA A 16 2.72 -5.86 7.09
CA ALA A 16 3.19 -7.25 7.09
C ALA A 16 3.90 -7.63 5.79
N LEU A 17 3.35 -7.26 4.64
CA LEU A 17 3.93 -7.55 3.33
C LEU A 17 5.16 -6.68 3.07
N GLY A 18 5.07 -5.37 3.29
CA GLY A 18 6.17 -4.43 3.05
C GLY A 18 7.42 -4.78 3.87
N LEU A 19 7.27 -5.10 5.16
CA LEU A 19 8.41 -5.48 6.00
C LEU A 19 9.05 -6.81 5.54
N ARG A 20 8.26 -7.77 5.07
CA ARG A 20 8.78 -9.05 4.55
C ARG A 20 9.51 -8.86 3.21
N TRP A 21 8.98 -8.02 2.32
CA TRP A 21 9.66 -7.69 1.06
C TRP A 21 10.96 -6.92 1.29
N ALA A 22 10.98 -5.98 2.24
CA ALA A 22 12.22 -5.30 2.63
C ALA A 22 13.29 -6.28 3.11
N ARG A 23 12.92 -7.26 3.94
CA ARG A 23 13.81 -8.34 4.41
C ARG A 23 14.25 -9.29 3.29
N ALA A 24 13.46 -9.44 2.24
CA ALA A 24 13.81 -10.21 1.05
C ALA A 24 14.73 -9.45 0.08
N GLY A 25 15.11 -8.20 0.39
CA GLY A 25 16.05 -7.40 -0.41
C GLY A 25 15.40 -6.46 -1.41
N HIS A 26 14.10 -6.19 -1.30
CA HIS A 26 13.43 -5.12 -2.06
C HIS A 26 13.58 -3.77 -1.34
N GLU A 27 13.53 -2.67 -2.09
CA GLU A 27 13.43 -1.32 -1.53
C GLU A 27 11.97 -0.96 -1.36
N VAL A 28 11.56 -0.54 -0.17
CA VAL A 28 10.14 -0.36 0.16
C VAL A 28 9.88 1.05 0.68
N LEU A 29 8.90 1.75 0.12
CA LEU A 29 8.42 3.03 0.65
C LEU A 29 7.00 2.87 1.19
N PHE A 30 6.84 3.06 2.50
CA PHE A 30 5.53 3.06 3.16
C PHE A 30 4.85 4.42 3.05
N GLY A 31 3.70 4.46 2.37
CA GLY A 31 2.86 5.64 2.19
C GLY A 31 1.67 5.66 3.15
N SER A 32 1.43 6.79 3.80
CA SER A 32 0.30 7.02 4.70
C SER A 32 -0.21 8.46 4.63
N ARG A 33 -1.51 8.67 4.88
CA ARG A 33 -2.07 10.01 5.15
C ARG A 33 -1.39 10.68 6.34
N ASP A 34 -0.99 9.87 7.32
CA ASP A 34 -0.19 10.28 8.46
C ASP A 34 1.24 9.77 8.27
N VAL A 35 2.12 10.67 7.84
CA VAL A 35 3.54 10.38 7.58
C VAL A 35 4.26 9.90 8.85
N LYS A 36 3.80 10.27 10.05
CA LYS A 36 4.40 9.77 11.31
C LYS A 36 4.17 8.28 11.45
N LYS A 37 2.99 7.77 11.09
CA LYS A 37 2.70 6.32 11.08
C LYS A 37 3.56 5.58 10.06
N ALA A 38 3.75 6.15 8.87
CA ALA A 38 4.64 5.56 7.86
C ALA A 38 6.08 5.46 8.37
N LYS A 39 6.60 6.51 9.02
CA LYS A 39 7.94 6.51 9.62
C LYS A 39 8.08 5.44 10.71
N ALA A 40 7.06 5.30 11.56
CA ALA A 40 7.05 4.27 12.60
C ALA A 40 7.12 2.86 12.00
N VAL A 41 6.35 2.58 10.94
CA VAL A 41 6.39 1.28 10.25
C VAL A 41 7.74 1.05 9.56
N ALA A 42 8.27 2.06 8.86
CA ALA A 42 9.57 1.95 8.20
C ALA A 42 10.71 1.70 9.21
N ALA A 43 10.63 2.24 10.43
CA ALA A 43 11.62 1.99 11.46
C ALA A 43 11.66 0.52 11.94
N ASP A 44 10.60 -0.27 11.71
CA ASP A 44 10.54 -1.69 12.08
C ASP A 44 11.32 -2.61 11.12
N ALA A 45 11.79 -2.08 9.99
CA ALA A 45 12.63 -2.79 9.03
C ALA A 45 14.03 -2.17 8.95
N SER A 46 14.98 -2.97 8.44
CA SER A 46 16.37 -2.57 8.18
C SER A 46 16.46 -1.39 7.19
N ALA A 47 17.70 -0.97 6.87
CA ALA A 47 18.03 0.20 6.05
C ALA A 47 17.38 0.30 4.64
N SER A 48 16.64 -0.70 4.16
CA SER A 48 16.00 -0.74 2.84
C SER A 48 14.56 -0.18 2.82
N THR A 49 14.10 0.45 3.90
CA THR A 49 12.75 1.03 3.97
C THR A 49 12.74 2.55 4.13
N GLN A 50 11.81 3.19 3.44
CA GLN A 50 11.55 4.63 3.45
C GLN A 50 10.08 4.90 3.83
N ALA A 51 9.76 6.15 4.12
CA ALA A 51 8.42 6.57 4.50
C ALA A 51 8.04 7.89 3.80
N GLY A 52 6.78 7.99 3.38
CA GLY A 52 6.23 9.17 2.71
C GLY A 52 4.71 9.23 2.80
N ASP A 53 4.11 10.11 2.01
CA ASP A 53 2.67 10.11 1.76
C ASP A 53 2.30 9.09 0.67
N PHE A 54 1.03 9.03 0.29
CA PHE A 54 0.56 8.08 -0.73
C PHE A 54 1.13 8.37 -2.11
N ASP A 55 1.25 9.65 -2.50
CA ASP A 55 1.82 10.04 -3.78
C ASP A 55 3.31 9.67 -3.87
N ALA A 56 4.06 9.87 -2.79
CA ALA A 56 5.45 9.45 -2.70
C ALA A 56 5.59 7.92 -2.90
N ALA A 57 4.72 7.12 -2.26
CA ALA A 57 4.73 5.67 -2.43
C ALA A 57 4.38 5.25 -3.87
N ALA A 58 3.34 5.83 -4.45
CA ALA A 58 2.91 5.54 -5.82
C ALA A 58 3.98 5.94 -6.86
N GLY A 59 4.64 7.09 -6.66
CA GLY A 59 5.72 7.56 -7.53
C GLY A 59 6.98 6.70 -7.43
N PHE A 60 7.38 6.32 -6.21
CA PHE A 60 8.57 5.52 -5.94
C PHE A 60 8.52 4.10 -6.51
N GLY A 61 7.39 3.40 -6.32
CA GLY A 61 7.29 1.99 -6.65
C GLY A 61 7.30 1.73 -8.16
N GLU A 62 8.04 0.72 -8.60
CA GLU A 62 7.82 0.05 -9.89
C GLU A 62 6.64 -0.91 -9.79
N VAL A 63 6.45 -1.46 -8.59
CA VAL A 63 5.28 -2.21 -8.14
C VAL A 63 4.63 -1.41 -7.00
N VAL A 64 3.30 -1.33 -7.01
CA VAL A 64 2.53 -0.64 -5.96
C VAL A 64 1.59 -1.63 -5.30
N LEU A 65 1.71 -1.81 -3.98
CA LEU A 65 0.71 -2.49 -3.17
C LEU A 65 -0.31 -1.46 -2.68
N TYR A 66 -1.56 -1.60 -3.10
CA TYR A 66 -2.67 -0.77 -2.66
C TYR A 66 -3.46 -1.50 -1.57
N THR A 67 -3.52 -0.93 -0.37
CA THR A 67 -4.23 -1.54 0.77
C THR A 67 -5.25 -0.60 1.42
N VAL A 68 -5.59 0.51 0.76
CA VAL A 68 -6.62 1.42 1.26
C VAL A 68 -7.97 0.84 0.84
N ARG A 69 -8.83 0.56 1.83
CA ARG A 69 -10.17 -0.01 1.59
C ARG A 69 -11.13 1.05 1.12
N ASP A 70 -12.07 0.67 0.26
CA ASP A 70 -13.25 1.45 -0.12
C ASP A 70 -12.96 2.82 -0.78
N TYR A 71 -11.73 3.03 -1.23
CA TYR A 71 -11.34 4.18 -2.04
C TYR A 71 -10.72 3.68 -3.34
N PHE A 72 -11.05 4.31 -4.46
CA PHE A 72 -10.30 4.14 -5.69
C PHE A 72 -9.01 4.97 -5.62
N PRO A 73 -7.88 4.50 -6.20
CA PRO A 73 -6.64 5.28 -6.25
C PRO A 73 -6.81 6.67 -6.86
N SER A 74 -7.72 6.85 -7.83
CA SER A 74 -8.01 8.14 -8.47
C SER A 74 -8.61 9.20 -7.55
N HIS A 75 -9.21 8.79 -6.42
CA HIS A 75 -9.77 9.70 -5.43
C HIS A 75 -8.81 9.93 -4.24
N LEU A 76 -7.79 9.09 -4.13
CA LEU A 76 -6.86 9.09 -3.00
C LEU A 76 -5.54 9.79 -3.34
N LEU A 77 -5.01 9.54 -4.54
CA LEU A 77 -3.76 10.10 -5.03
C LEU A 77 -4.02 11.49 -5.63
N LYS A 78 -3.12 12.44 -5.36
CA LYS A 78 -3.12 13.74 -6.05
C LYS A 78 -2.72 13.57 -7.51
N GLU A 79 -1.81 12.63 -7.78
CA GLU A 79 -1.34 12.31 -9.12
C GLU A 79 -1.59 10.83 -9.48
N PRO A 80 -2.85 10.41 -9.76
CA PRO A 80 -3.18 9.02 -10.06
C PRO A 80 -2.45 8.46 -11.27
N HIS A 81 -2.05 9.34 -12.20
CA HIS A 81 -1.28 8.98 -13.39
C HIS A 81 0.08 8.36 -13.06
N ALA A 82 0.60 8.56 -11.84
CA ALA A 82 1.82 7.93 -11.34
C ALA A 82 1.74 6.38 -11.32
N LEU A 83 0.54 5.79 -11.40
CA LEU A 83 0.33 4.35 -11.49
C LEU A 83 0.39 3.81 -12.93
N SER A 84 0.40 4.69 -13.94
CA SER A 84 0.35 4.29 -15.36
C SER A 84 1.55 3.42 -15.73
N GLY A 85 1.30 2.26 -16.35
CA GLY A 85 2.34 1.32 -16.79
C GLY A 85 3.02 0.55 -15.66
N LYS A 86 2.56 0.69 -14.41
CA LYS A 86 3.11 -0.02 -13.24
C LYS A 86 2.28 -1.25 -12.88
N ILE A 87 2.91 -2.20 -12.18
CA ILE A 87 2.18 -3.32 -11.58
C ILE A 87 1.50 -2.79 -10.31
N VAL A 88 0.17 -2.93 -10.23
CA VAL A 88 -0.60 -2.60 -9.03
C VAL A 88 -1.17 -3.89 -8.44
N ILE A 89 -0.81 -4.16 -7.18
CA ILE A 89 -1.30 -5.30 -6.40
C ILE A 89 -2.42 -4.76 -5.50
N ASP A 90 -3.64 -5.25 -5.68
CA ASP A 90 -4.75 -5.02 -4.77
C ASP A 90 -4.92 -6.23 -3.86
N CYS A 91 -4.89 -6.01 -2.55
CA CYS A 91 -5.15 -7.03 -1.54
C CYS A 91 -6.42 -6.76 -0.72
N ASN A 92 -7.26 -5.83 -1.16
CA ASN A 92 -8.55 -5.59 -0.53
C ASN A 92 -9.48 -6.77 -0.83
N ASN A 93 -9.99 -7.38 0.24
CA ASN A 93 -11.03 -8.38 0.13
C ASN A 93 -12.38 -7.67 0.31
N SER A 94 -13.02 -7.30 -0.80
CA SER A 94 -14.47 -7.07 -0.83
C SER A 94 -15.17 -8.42 -0.70
N ALA A 95 -16.45 -8.44 -0.28
CA ALA A 95 -17.17 -9.69 -0.12
C ALA A 95 -17.08 -10.54 -1.40
N ILE A 96 -16.84 -11.86 -1.25
CA ILE A 96 -16.96 -12.82 -2.34
C ILE A 96 -18.44 -12.85 -2.74
N LEU A 97 -18.76 -12.36 -3.94
CA LEU A 97 -20.11 -12.47 -4.49
C LEU A 97 -20.50 -13.96 -4.58
N GLY A 98 -21.55 -14.36 -3.83
CA GLY A 98 -22.14 -15.71 -3.90
C GLY A 98 -21.94 -16.62 -2.68
N LEU A 99 -21.33 -16.15 -1.60
CA LEU A 99 -21.48 -16.75 -0.26
C LEU A 99 -22.40 -15.83 0.53
N ASP A 100 -23.56 -16.32 0.98
CA ASP A 100 -24.54 -15.55 1.76
C ASP A 100 -23.92 -15.02 3.06
N ILE A 101 -23.27 -13.86 2.98
CA ILE A 101 -22.85 -13.05 4.10
C ILE A 101 -23.74 -11.79 4.04
N PRO A 102 -24.54 -11.50 5.08
CA PRO A 102 -25.51 -10.40 5.07
C PRO A 102 -24.89 -9.04 4.69
N ASP A 103 -25.74 -8.23 4.06
CA ASP A 103 -25.49 -7.07 3.19
C ASP A 103 -24.47 -6.00 3.63
N LEU A 104 -23.89 -5.37 2.61
CA LEU A 104 -22.81 -4.38 2.58
C LEU A 104 -23.24 -2.94 2.94
N GLU A 105 -24.51 -2.69 3.27
CA GLU A 105 -25.01 -1.34 3.55
C GLU A 105 -24.65 -0.78 4.94
N SER A 106 -23.93 -1.55 5.77
CA SER A 106 -23.49 -1.11 7.11
C SER A 106 -21.97 -1.15 7.30
N ARG A 107 -21.19 -0.71 6.32
CA ARG A 107 -19.76 -0.43 6.55
C ARG A 107 -19.61 0.92 7.29
N PRO A 108 -18.83 1.00 8.39
CA PRO A 108 -18.50 2.29 9.02
C PRO A 108 -17.59 3.15 8.14
#